data_AF-A0A835NPG7-F1
#
_entry.id   AF-A0A835NPG7-F1
#
_cell.length_a   1.000
_cell.length_b   1.000
_cell.length_c   1.000
_cell.angle_alpha   90.00
_cell.angle_beta   90.00
_cell.angle_gamma   90.00
#
_symmetry.space_group_name_H-M   'P 1'
#
loop_
_entity.id
_entity.type
_entity.pdbx_description
1 polymer ?
#
loop_
_entity_poly.entity_id
_entity_poly.type
_entity_poly.pdbx_seq_one_letter_code
_entity_poly.pdbx_strand_id
1 'polypeptide(L)'
;MKLSHFAVTVSIEVQNVTGEEIKLNWTSSSKGSLYNISIMDGKETNTTTTNETKTVFKNLLPGHLYTISVAVSSCAENKKTSVTVRTDNQAFACEVRLKNEIFNNTLYNSYSEGYAALSKKIKTDVVGAMSAELGNNHSDIDVLGFRPGSVIADFLFLLPKEDAMDVDGIQAQLSKVLRSKFGNDTKVQSLSVQSSTDNSSSWRVAVIVLGVLLGVALVLIFLAILFYIYVRRRSGMEFSTVYSW
;
A
#
# COMPACT_ATOMS: atom_id res chain seq x y z
N MET A 1 -47.74 8.32 -9.22
CA MET A 1 -47.04 7.46 -8.26
C MET A 1 -45.56 7.47 -8.62
N LYS A 2 -44.72 8.21 -7.88
CA LYS A 2 -43.29 8.34 -8.17
C LYS A 2 -42.61 7.10 -7.57
N LEU A 3 -42.22 6.14 -8.40
CA LEU A 3 -41.38 5.02 -7.96
C LEU A 3 -40.04 5.63 -7.50
N SER A 4 -39.81 5.64 -6.19
CA SER A 4 -38.47 5.90 -5.67
C SER A 4 -37.58 4.73 -6.11
N HIS A 5 -36.72 4.96 -7.09
CA HIS A 5 -35.66 4.02 -7.43
C HIS A 5 -34.71 3.98 -6.22
N PHE A 6 -34.85 2.96 -5.37
CA PHE A 6 -33.86 2.70 -4.34
C PHE A 6 -32.61 2.19 -5.03
N ALA A 7 -31.60 3.05 -5.15
CA ALA A 7 -30.33 2.65 -5.72
C ALA A 7 -29.71 1.56 -4.84
N VAL A 8 -29.39 0.41 -5.43
CA VAL A 8 -28.72 -0.68 -4.72
C VAL A 8 -27.33 -0.19 -4.30
N THR A 9 -26.94 -0.47 -3.06
CA THR A 9 -25.61 -0.11 -2.53
C THR A 9 -24.93 -1.35 -1.99
N VAL A 10 -23.62 -1.44 -2.22
CA VAL A 10 -22.74 -2.48 -1.68
C VAL A 10 -21.62 -1.78 -0.90
N SER A 11 -21.23 -2.32 0.24
CA SER A 11 -20.12 -1.81 1.03
C SER A 11 -19.20 -2.95 1.41
N ILE A 12 -17.93 -2.86 1.03
CA ILE A 12 -16.91 -3.89 1.28
C ILE A 12 -16.15 -3.54 2.55
N GLU A 13 -15.91 -4.55 3.38
CA GLU A 13 -15.12 -4.45 4.60
C GLU A 13 -14.00 -5.51 4.57
N VAL A 14 -12.76 -5.06 4.61
CA VAL A 14 -11.58 -5.93 4.68
C VAL A 14 -11.42 -6.40 6.12
N GLN A 15 -11.49 -7.72 6.33
CA GLN A 15 -11.47 -8.32 7.67
C GLN A 15 -10.04 -8.67 8.11
N ASN A 16 -9.29 -9.32 7.22
CA ASN A 16 -7.92 -9.72 7.49
C ASN A 16 -7.13 -9.80 6.19
N VAL A 17 -5.85 -9.44 6.27
CA VAL A 17 -4.90 -9.53 5.18
C VAL A 17 -3.68 -10.26 5.70
N THR A 18 -3.16 -11.18 4.91
CA THR A 18 -1.90 -11.87 5.16
C THR A 18 -1.05 -11.78 3.89
N GLY A 19 0.10 -12.46 3.85
CA GLY A 19 0.90 -12.49 2.64
C GLY A 19 0.26 -13.21 1.46
N GLU A 20 -0.68 -14.13 1.71
CA GLU A 20 -1.25 -14.99 0.65
C GLU A 20 -2.76 -15.11 0.70
N GLU A 21 -3.40 -14.54 1.72
CA GLU A 21 -4.85 -14.54 1.86
C GLU A 21 -5.41 -13.13 2.10
N ILE A 22 -6.53 -12.84 1.47
CA ILE A 22 -7.37 -11.67 1.77
C ILE A 22 -8.77 -12.18 2.16
N LYS A 23 -9.22 -11.79 3.36
CA LYS A 23 -10.54 -12.10 3.90
C LYS A 23 -11.36 -10.82 3.93
N LEU A 24 -12.58 -10.89 3.40
CA LEU A 24 -13.47 -9.74 3.36
C LEU A 24 -14.92 -10.15 3.53
N ASN A 25 -15.71 -9.18 3.97
CA ASN A 25 -17.16 -9.23 4.03
C ASN A 25 -17.74 -8.08 3.20
N TRP A 26 -19.01 -8.17 2.83
CA TRP A 26 -19.74 -7.04 2.28
C TRP A 26 -21.18 -7.01 2.78
N THR A 27 -21.74 -5.81 2.83
CA THR A 27 -23.16 -5.59 3.06
C THR A 27 -23.80 -5.03 1.80
N SER A 28 -25.11 -5.27 1.67
CA SER A 28 -25.90 -4.80 0.53
C SER A 28 -27.27 -4.33 0.99
N SER A 29 -27.75 -3.24 0.40
CA SER A 29 -29.14 -2.80 0.61
C SER A 29 -30.17 -3.73 -0.03
N SER A 30 -29.73 -4.66 -0.90
CA SER A 30 -30.57 -5.65 -1.56
C SER A 30 -30.53 -6.99 -0.83
N LYS A 31 -31.69 -7.46 -0.34
CA LYS A 31 -31.81 -8.74 0.36
C LYS A 31 -31.86 -9.92 -0.62
N GLY A 32 -31.21 -11.04 -0.28
CA GLY A 32 -31.28 -12.29 -1.05
C GLY A 32 -30.70 -12.20 -2.47
N SER A 33 -29.82 -11.24 -2.74
CA SER A 33 -29.22 -11.05 -4.05
C SER A 33 -28.01 -11.95 -4.28
N LEU A 34 -27.74 -12.23 -5.57
CA LEU A 34 -26.48 -12.79 -6.01
C LEU A 34 -25.45 -11.67 -6.20
N TYR A 35 -24.18 -11.99 -5.98
CA TYR A 35 -23.06 -11.06 -6.11
C TYR A 35 -22.04 -11.62 -7.09
N ASN A 36 -21.60 -10.77 -8.02
CA ASN A 36 -20.44 -11.04 -8.86
C ASN A 36 -19.22 -10.43 -8.17
N ILE A 37 -18.29 -11.30 -7.79
CA ILE A 37 -17.05 -10.93 -7.12
C ILE A 37 -15.92 -11.11 -8.10
N SER A 38 -15.04 -10.12 -8.21
CA SER A 38 -13.83 -10.22 -9.01
C SER A 38 -12.61 -9.79 -8.20
N ILE A 39 -11.52 -10.55 -8.27
CA ILE A 39 -10.20 -10.10 -7.82
C ILE A 39 -9.33 -9.87 -9.05
N MET A 40 -8.71 -8.69 -9.12
CA MET A 40 -7.87 -8.27 -10.24
C MET A 40 -6.46 -7.94 -9.78
N ASP A 41 -5.50 -8.45 -10.54
CA ASP A 41 -4.07 -8.22 -10.36
C ASP A 41 -3.49 -7.54 -11.60
N GLY A 42 -3.87 -6.28 -11.83
CA GLY A 42 -3.43 -5.44 -12.96
C GLY A 42 -3.78 -5.91 -14.38
N LYS A 43 -4.02 -7.21 -14.59
CA LYS A 43 -4.14 -7.89 -15.88
C LYS A 43 -5.06 -9.11 -15.82
N GLU A 44 -4.99 -9.90 -14.76
CA GLU A 44 -5.84 -11.10 -14.59
C GLU A 44 -7.07 -10.80 -13.75
N THR A 45 -8.22 -11.39 -14.09
CA THR A 45 -9.47 -11.21 -13.36
C THR A 45 -10.15 -12.55 -13.16
N ASN A 46 -10.18 -13.02 -11.91
CA ASN A 46 -10.98 -14.18 -11.53
C ASN A 46 -12.34 -13.67 -11.05
N THR A 47 -13.41 -14.07 -11.75
CA THR A 47 -14.79 -13.68 -11.41
C THR A 47 -15.58 -14.89 -10.95
N THR A 48 -16.36 -14.73 -9.88
CA THR A 48 -17.24 -15.79 -9.36
C THR A 48 -18.56 -15.17 -8.88
N THR A 49 -19.65 -15.90 -9.06
CA THR A 49 -20.98 -15.50 -8.56
C THR A 49 -21.33 -16.28 -7.30
N THR A 50 -21.83 -15.60 -6.27
CA THR A 50 -22.24 -16.23 -5.00
C THR A 50 -23.43 -15.52 -4.37
N ASN A 51 -24.17 -16.23 -3.51
CA ASN A 51 -25.19 -15.67 -2.63
C ASN A 51 -24.66 -15.32 -1.22
N GLU A 52 -23.41 -15.69 -0.93
CA GLU A 52 -22.74 -15.36 0.33
C GLU A 52 -22.43 -13.85 0.43
N THR A 53 -22.08 -13.40 1.62
CA THR A 53 -21.68 -12.00 1.91
C THR A 53 -20.26 -11.88 2.43
N LYS A 54 -19.48 -12.94 2.22
CA LYS A 54 -18.08 -13.06 2.63
C LYS A 54 -17.31 -13.92 1.65
N THR A 55 -16.00 -13.70 1.56
CA THR A 55 -15.11 -14.54 0.76
C THR A 55 -13.69 -14.51 1.30
N VAL A 56 -12.93 -15.54 0.93
CA VAL A 56 -11.49 -15.66 1.20
C VAL A 56 -10.79 -15.93 -0.11
N PHE A 57 -9.92 -15.02 -0.51
CA PHE A 57 -8.97 -15.25 -1.59
C PHE A 57 -7.69 -15.85 -1.02
N LYS A 58 -7.10 -16.82 -1.71
CA LYS A 58 -5.92 -17.57 -1.29
C LYS A 58 -4.90 -17.68 -2.42
N ASN A 59 -3.70 -18.13 -2.09
CA ASN A 59 -2.58 -18.31 -3.02
C ASN A 59 -2.24 -17.00 -3.74
N LEU A 60 -2.35 -15.88 -3.02
CA LEU A 60 -2.01 -14.56 -3.53
C LEU A 60 -0.49 -14.33 -3.42
N LEU A 61 0.05 -13.50 -4.31
CA LEU A 61 1.47 -13.14 -4.27
C LEU A 61 1.73 -12.19 -3.09
N PRO A 62 2.87 -12.34 -2.39
CA PRO A 62 3.22 -11.49 -1.27
C PRO A 62 3.57 -10.07 -1.73
N GLY A 63 3.14 -9.07 -0.96
CA GLY A 63 3.41 -7.66 -1.28
C GLY A 63 2.73 -7.18 -2.56
N HIS A 64 1.72 -7.90 -3.05
CA HIS A 64 1.07 -7.62 -4.31
C HIS A 64 -0.22 -6.82 -4.12
N LEU A 65 -0.52 -5.91 -5.05
CA LEU A 65 -1.68 -5.03 -4.97
C LEU A 65 -2.87 -5.63 -5.74
N TYR A 66 -3.91 -6.02 -5.02
CA TYR A 66 -5.13 -6.58 -5.61
C TYR A 66 -6.27 -5.57 -5.57
N THR A 67 -7.00 -5.45 -6.67
CA THR A 67 -8.28 -4.74 -6.71
C THR A 67 -9.42 -5.73 -6.69
N ILE A 68 -10.15 -5.75 -5.57
CA ILE A 68 -11.29 -6.61 -5.36
C ILE A 68 -12.55 -5.82 -5.62
N SER A 69 -13.51 -6.41 -6.32
CA SER A 69 -14.78 -5.77 -6.62
C SER A 69 -15.95 -6.68 -6.33
N VAL A 70 -17.03 -6.09 -5.84
CA VAL A 70 -18.30 -6.76 -5.59
C VAL A 70 -19.39 -5.96 -6.30
N ALA A 71 -20.17 -6.63 -7.13
CA ALA A 71 -21.33 -6.06 -7.81
C ALA A 71 -22.57 -6.93 -7.53
N VAL A 72 -23.72 -6.29 -7.35
CA VAL A 72 -24.99 -7.03 -7.29
C VAL A 72 -25.33 -7.54 -8.68
N SER A 73 -25.59 -8.84 -8.80
CA SER A 73 -25.99 -9.48 -10.04
C SER A 73 -27.48 -9.24 -10.26
N SER A 74 -27.83 -8.17 -10.99
CA SER A 74 -29.22 -7.81 -11.31
C SER A 74 -29.33 -7.28 -12.74
N CYS A 75 -30.52 -7.39 -13.33
CA CYS A 75 -30.78 -6.91 -14.70
C CYS A 75 -30.88 -5.39 -14.82
N ALA A 76 -31.04 -4.67 -13.69
CA ALA A 76 -31.44 -3.26 -13.70
C ALA A 76 -30.29 -2.27 -13.52
N GLU A 77 -29.20 -2.65 -12.82
CA GLU A 77 -28.03 -1.79 -12.63
C GLU A 77 -26.84 -2.62 -12.11
N ASN A 78 -25.68 -2.51 -12.77
CA ASN A 78 -24.43 -3.14 -12.32
C ASN A 78 -23.67 -2.19 -11.38
N LYS A 79 -24.23 -1.89 -10.20
CA LYS A 79 -23.49 -1.10 -9.21
C LYS A 79 -22.37 -1.95 -8.61
N LYS A 80 -21.14 -1.58 -8.98
CA LYS A 80 -19.89 -2.20 -8.59
C LYS A 80 -19.20 -1.34 -7.55
N THR A 81 -18.79 -1.95 -6.44
CA THR A 81 -17.90 -1.33 -5.45
C THR A 81 -16.57 -2.05 -5.50
N SER A 82 -15.48 -1.33 -5.29
CA SER A 82 -14.14 -1.90 -5.31
C SER A 82 -13.31 -1.42 -4.12
N VAL A 83 -12.40 -2.27 -3.67
CA VAL A 83 -11.37 -1.95 -2.69
C VAL A 83 -10.03 -2.44 -3.22
N THR A 84 -8.97 -1.67 -2.95
CA THR A 84 -7.61 -2.07 -3.29
C THR A 84 -6.88 -2.43 -2.01
N VAL A 85 -6.29 -3.62 -1.98
CA VAL A 85 -5.63 -4.20 -0.81
C VAL A 85 -4.25 -4.71 -1.24
N ARG A 86 -3.24 -4.45 -0.43
CA ARG A 86 -1.89 -5.00 -0.63
C ARG A 86 -1.68 -6.14 0.35
N THR A 87 -1.26 -7.31 -0.13
CA THR A 87 -0.89 -8.43 0.75
C THR A 87 0.36 -8.09 1.54
N ASP A 88 0.48 -8.67 2.74
CA ASP A 88 1.64 -8.44 3.59
C ASP A 88 2.89 -9.12 3.01
N ASN A 89 4.06 -8.61 3.36
CA ASN A 89 5.31 -9.25 2.96
C ASN A 89 6.46 -8.97 3.93
N GLN A 90 7.42 -9.90 3.91
CA GLN A 90 8.80 -9.59 4.22
C GLN A 90 9.53 -9.32 2.89
N ALA A 91 10.27 -8.23 2.82
CA ALA A 91 11.09 -7.91 1.64
C ALA A 91 12.58 -7.95 1.97
N PHE A 92 13.40 -8.31 0.98
CA PHE A 92 14.85 -8.22 1.00
C PHE A 92 15.32 -7.46 -0.23
N ALA A 93 16.01 -6.34 -0.03
CA ALA A 93 16.67 -5.62 -1.10
C ALA A 93 17.90 -6.42 -1.56
N CYS A 94 17.97 -6.68 -2.87
CA CYS A 94 19.03 -7.44 -3.49
C CYS A 94 19.72 -6.63 -4.58
N GLU A 95 21.05 -6.64 -4.58
CA GLU A 95 21.89 -6.12 -5.65
C GLU A 95 22.74 -7.29 -6.16
N VAL A 96 22.68 -7.58 -7.46
CA VAL A 96 23.51 -8.64 -8.08
C VAL A 96 24.16 -8.14 -9.36
N ARG A 97 25.43 -8.48 -9.56
CA ARG A 97 26.12 -8.23 -10.84
C ARG A 97 25.97 -9.42 -11.78
N LEU A 98 25.42 -9.15 -12.97
CA LEU A 98 25.22 -10.16 -14.02
C LEU A 98 26.43 -10.18 -14.97
N LYS A 99 27.40 -11.08 -14.69
CA LYS A 99 28.69 -11.12 -15.42
C LYS A 99 28.57 -11.49 -16.89
N ASN A 100 27.51 -12.19 -17.26
CA ASN A 100 27.27 -12.68 -18.63
C ASN A 100 26.29 -11.81 -19.42
N GLU A 101 25.93 -10.63 -18.90
CA GLU A 101 24.98 -9.72 -19.55
C GLU A 101 25.69 -8.42 -19.95
N ILE A 102 25.44 -7.97 -21.18
CA ILE A 102 25.97 -6.69 -21.69
C ILE A 102 24.87 -5.65 -21.56
N PHE A 103 25.19 -4.54 -20.90
CA PHE A 103 24.23 -3.47 -20.72
C PHE A 103 23.89 -2.82 -22.06
N ASN A 104 22.60 -2.70 -22.39
CA ASN A 104 22.11 -2.04 -23.59
C ASN A 104 20.89 -1.15 -23.27
N ASN A 105 20.42 -0.37 -24.26
CA ASN A 105 19.34 0.59 -24.06
C ASN A 105 17.98 -0.04 -23.70
N THR A 106 17.74 -1.30 -24.06
CA THR A 106 16.49 -1.99 -23.71
C THR A 106 16.40 -2.16 -22.20
N LEU A 107 17.52 -2.40 -21.52
CA LEU A 107 17.56 -2.57 -20.07
C LEU A 107 17.28 -1.28 -19.28
N TYR A 108 17.31 -0.09 -19.91
CA TYR A 108 16.82 1.14 -19.28
C TYR A 108 15.30 1.27 -19.32
N ASN A 109 14.64 0.63 -20.29
CA ASN A 109 13.21 0.77 -20.52
C ASN A 109 12.47 -0.44 -19.96
N SER A 110 11.75 -0.25 -18.85
CA SER A 110 10.95 -1.29 -18.18
C SER A 110 9.84 -1.89 -19.06
N TYR A 111 9.46 -1.21 -20.15
CA TYR A 111 8.47 -1.68 -21.11
C TYR A 111 9.09 -2.42 -22.30
N SER A 112 10.42 -2.53 -22.37
CA SER A 112 11.07 -3.23 -23.48
C SER A 112 11.06 -4.74 -23.30
N GLU A 113 11.17 -5.45 -24.41
CA GLU A 113 11.30 -6.91 -24.41
C GLU A 113 12.57 -7.38 -23.69
N GLY A 114 13.69 -6.67 -23.86
CA GLY A 114 14.96 -7.01 -23.21
C GLY A 114 14.89 -6.89 -21.69
N TYR A 115 14.27 -5.83 -21.17
CA TYR A 115 14.02 -5.69 -19.73
C TYR A 115 13.11 -6.81 -19.22
N ALA A 116 12.00 -7.08 -19.92
CA ALA A 116 11.05 -8.11 -19.52
C ALA A 116 11.67 -9.51 -19.53
N ALA A 117 12.47 -9.84 -20.56
CA ALA A 117 13.15 -11.12 -20.68
C ALA A 117 14.19 -11.32 -19.58
N LEU A 118 15.03 -10.33 -19.32
CA LEU A 118 16.05 -10.43 -18.28
C LEU A 118 15.45 -10.47 -16.88
N SER A 119 14.41 -9.67 -16.62
CA SER A 119 13.65 -9.70 -15.37
C SER A 119 13.02 -11.07 -15.14
N LYS A 120 12.39 -11.65 -16.16
CA LYS A 120 11.80 -12.99 -16.11
C LYS A 120 12.86 -14.07 -15.82
N LYS A 121 14.04 -13.96 -16.42
CA LYS A 121 15.17 -14.88 -16.19
C LYS A 121 15.62 -14.82 -14.73
N ILE A 122 15.87 -13.63 -14.18
CA ILE A 122 16.25 -13.44 -12.77
C ILE A 122 15.18 -14.00 -11.84
N LYS A 123 13.91 -13.65 -12.09
CA LYS A 123 12.77 -14.16 -11.33
C LYS A 123 12.75 -15.68 -11.31
N THR A 124 12.88 -16.32 -12.48
CA THR A 124 12.90 -17.79 -12.61
C THR A 124 14.08 -18.42 -11.85
N ASP A 125 15.29 -17.88 -12.04
CA ASP A 125 16.51 -18.45 -11.46
C ASP A 125 16.54 -18.37 -9.93
N VAL A 126 16.12 -17.22 -9.38
CA VAL A 126 16.18 -16.98 -7.94
C VAL A 126 14.97 -17.56 -7.23
N VAL A 127 13.75 -17.33 -7.69
CA VAL A 127 12.54 -17.91 -7.08
C VAL A 127 12.60 -19.43 -7.15
N GLY A 128 13.02 -20.00 -8.28
CA GLY A 128 13.15 -21.46 -8.43
C GLY A 128 14.15 -22.06 -7.45
N ALA A 129 15.31 -21.41 -7.26
CA ALA A 129 16.33 -21.89 -6.33
C ALA A 129 15.92 -21.71 -4.86
N MET A 130 15.34 -20.56 -4.51
CA MET A 130 14.81 -20.34 -3.15
C MET A 130 13.67 -21.29 -2.83
N SER A 131 12.81 -21.60 -3.80
CA SER A 131 11.74 -22.57 -3.60
C SER A 131 12.27 -23.95 -3.21
N ALA A 132 13.40 -24.35 -3.81
CA ALA A 132 14.06 -25.61 -3.48
C ALA A 132 14.72 -25.60 -2.09
N GLU A 133 15.31 -24.47 -1.67
CA GLU A 133 15.92 -24.32 -0.35
C GLU A 133 14.87 -24.21 0.78
N LEU A 134 13.72 -23.58 0.52
CA LEU A 134 12.65 -23.38 1.49
C LEU A 134 11.59 -24.50 1.49
N GLY A 135 11.55 -25.34 0.45
CA GLY A 135 10.54 -26.39 0.30
C GLY A 135 9.12 -25.88 0.04
N ASN A 136 8.97 -24.64 -0.43
CA ASN A 136 7.70 -24.01 -0.79
C ASN A 136 7.88 -23.14 -2.05
N ASN A 137 6.80 -22.59 -2.62
CA ASN A 137 6.86 -21.75 -3.83
C ASN A 137 6.22 -20.37 -3.64
N HIS A 138 6.24 -19.85 -2.42
CA HIS A 138 5.42 -18.70 -2.04
C HIS A 138 6.14 -17.35 -2.21
N SER A 139 7.45 -17.38 -2.55
CA SER A 139 8.25 -16.18 -2.77
C SER A 139 8.00 -15.55 -4.13
N ASP A 140 8.17 -14.23 -4.21
CA ASP A 140 8.16 -13.51 -5.47
C ASP A 140 9.32 -12.52 -5.61
N ILE A 141 9.54 -11.99 -6.81
CA ILE A 141 10.52 -10.93 -7.09
C ILE A 141 9.86 -9.78 -7.84
N ASP A 142 10.18 -8.57 -7.37
CA ASP A 142 9.93 -7.31 -8.09
C ASP A 142 11.25 -6.68 -8.52
N VAL A 143 11.47 -6.56 -9.83
CA VAL A 143 12.72 -6.01 -10.40
C VAL A 143 12.61 -4.49 -10.48
N LEU A 144 13.43 -3.80 -9.68
CA LEU A 144 13.43 -2.35 -9.57
C LEU A 144 14.15 -1.68 -10.75
N GLY A 145 15.19 -2.33 -11.28
CA GLY A 145 15.88 -1.83 -12.46
C GLY A 145 17.22 -2.49 -12.74
N PHE A 146 17.82 -2.05 -13.85
CA PHE A 146 19.17 -2.45 -14.27
C PHE A 146 20.06 -1.22 -14.41
N ARG A 147 21.32 -1.32 -13.97
CA ARG A 147 22.32 -0.25 -14.04
C ARG A 147 23.55 -0.64 -14.87
N PRO A 148 24.19 0.33 -15.55
CA PRO A 148 25.44 0.11 -16.28
C PRO A 148 26.63 -0.16 -15.32
N GLY A 149 27.72 -0.70 -15.86
CA GLY A 149 28.94 -1.05 -15.09
C GLY A 149 29.11 -2.56 -14.85
N SER A 150 28.93 -3.36 -15.91
CA SER A 150 28.54 -4.79 -15.89
C SER A 150 27.18 -4.95 -15.24
N VAL A 151 26.14 -5.24 -16.04
CA VAL A 151 24.71 -5.10 -15.68
C VAL A 151 24.45 -5.45 -14.22
N ILE A 152 24.11 -4.45 -13.42
CA ILE A 152 23.72 -4.63 -12.01
C ILE A 152 22.19 -4.65 -11.97
N ALA A 153 21.62 -5.70 -11.39
CA ALA A 153 20.18 -5.79 -11.16
C ALA A 153 19.86 -5.46 -9.71
N ASP A 154 18.95 -4.50 -9.53
CA ASP A 154 18.36 -4.16 -8.24
C ASP A 154 16.94 -4.74 -8.21
N PHE A 155 16.64 -5.55 -7.20
CA PHE A 155 15.32 -6.16 -7.07
C PHE A 155 14.95 -6.40 -5.60
N LEU A 156 13.66 -6.56 -5.35
CA LEU A 156 13.13 -6.98 -4.07
C LEU A 156 12.77 -8.46 -4.15
N PHE A 157 13.33 -9.26 -3.25
CA PHE A 157 12.84 -10.61 -2.97
C PHE A 157 11.75 -10.54 -1.90
N LEU A 158 10.57 -11.05 -2.20
CA LEU A 158 9.36 -10.93 -1.40
C LEU A 158 8.95 -12.30 -0.86
N LEU A 159 8.65 -12.38 0.43
CA LEU A 159 8.06 -13.54 1.06
C LEU A 159 6.75 -13.15 1.74
N PRO A 160 5.79 -14.09 1.87
CA PRO A 160 4.66 -13.90 2.76
C PRO A 160 5.17 -13.57 4.16
N LYS A 161 4.58 -12.56 4.79
CA LYS A 161 4.95 -12.23 6.16
C LYS A 161 4.30 -13.22 7.12
N GLU A 162 5.12 -13.84 7.96
CA GLU A 162 4.68 -14.70 9.07
C GLU A 162 5.21 -14.17 10.40
N ASP A 163 4.47 -14.40 11.48
CA ASP A 163 4.78 -13.83 12.81
C ASP A 163 6.10 -14.35 13.41
N ALA A 164 6.48 -15.60 13.12
CA ALA A 164 7.64 -16.28 13.68
C ALA A 164 8.68 -16.64 12.61
N MET A 165 8.95 -15.72 11.68
CA MET A 165 9.85 -15.96 10.56
C MET A 165 11.33 -15.71 10.92
N ASP A 166 12.20 -16.66 10.61
CA ASP A 166 13.67 -16.53 10.79
C ASP A 166 14.28 -15.66 9.67
N VAL A 167 14.16 -14.34 9.84
CA VAL A 167 14.63 -13.34 8.87
C VAL A 167 16.11 -13.51 8.55
N ASP A 168 16.94 -13.76 9.57
CA ASP A 168 18.39 -13.87 9.43
C ASP A 168 18.78 -15.16 8.70
N GLY A 169 18.15 -16.29 9.08
CA GLY A 169 18.34 -17.57 8.40
C GLY A 169 17.95 -17.50 6.92
N ILE A 170 16.79 -16.89 6.62
CA ILE A 170 16.34 -16.67 5.24
C ILE A 170 17.30 -15.76 4.47
N GLN A 171 17.76 -14.68 5.09
CA GLN A 171 18.74 -13.78 4.46
C GLN A 171 20.04 -14.51 4.11
N ALA A 172 20.51 -15.40 4.98
CA ALA A 172 21.68 -16.23 4.74
C ALA A 172 21.47 -17.20 3.57
N GLN A 173 20.31 -17.87 3.50
CA GLN A 173 19.98 -18.77 2.39
C GLN A 173 19.85 -18.01 1.06
N LEU A 174 19.17 -16.86 1.06
CA LEU A 174 19.06 -16.01 -0.12
C LEU A 174 20.44 -15.55 -0.60
N SER A 175 21.30 -15.13 0.33
CA SER A 175 22.69 -14.76 0.00
C SER A 175 23.46 -15.91 -0.64
N LYS A 176 23.30 -17.14 -0.12
CA LYS A 176 23.90 -18.35 -0.70
C LYS A 176 23.38 -18.63 -2.10
N VAL A 177 22.06 -18.54 -2.32
CA VAL A 177 21.43 -18.73 -3.64
C VAL A 177 21.94 -17.71 -4.66
N LEU A 178 21.95 -16.42 -4.30
CA LEU A 178 22.43 -15.37 -5.20
C LEU A 178 23.91 -15.55 -5.55
N ARG A 179 24.74 -15.94 -4.58
CA ARG A 179 26.15 -16.26 -4.82
C ARG A 179 26.33 -17.44 -5.76
N SER A 180 25.51 -18.48 -5.59
CA SER A 180 25.54 -19.65 -6.47
C SER A 180 25.12 -19.31 -7.91
N LYS A 181 24.17 -18.38 -8.10
CA LYS A 181 23.63 -18.03 -9.43
C LYS A 181 24.43 -16.94 -10.15
N PHE A 182 24.95 -15.96 -9.41
CA PHE A 182 25.53 -14.73 -9.99
C PHE A 182 26.97 -14.46 -9.53
N GLY A 183 27.50 -15.24 -8.58
CA GLY A 183 28.84 -15.07 -8.02
C GLY A 183 28.87 -14.16 -6.79
N ASN A 184 30.07 -13.85 -6.30
CA ASN A 184 30.25 -13.20 -5.00
C ASN A 184 29.88 -11.71 -4.95
N ASP A 185 29.69 -11.07 -6.11
CA ASP A 185 29.36 -9.64 -6.23
C ASP A 185 27.85 -9.45 -6.02
N THR A 186 27.39 -9.74 -4.80
CA THR A 186 25.98 -9.70 -4.39
C THR A 186 25.81 -9.05 -3.02
N LYS A 187 24.69 -8.34 -2.82
CA LYS A 187 24.29 -7.77 -1.53
C LYS A 187 22.84 -8.13 -1.26
N VAL A 188 22.53 -8.46 -0.01
CA VAL A 188 21.17 -8.74 0.47
C VAL A 188 20.96 -7.99 1.78
N GLN A 189 19.83 -7.31 1.90
CA GLN A 189 19.44 -6.59 3.10
C GLN A 189 17.94 -6.76 3.37
N SER A 190 17.57 -7.27 4.54
CA SER A 190 16.18 -7.31 4.99
C SER A 190 15.59 -5.90 5.11
N LEU A 191 14.36 -5.71 4.65
CA LEU A 191 13.59 -4.48 4.80
C LEU A 191 12.46 -4.71 5.80
N SER A 192 12.46 -4.00 6.94
CA SER A 192 11.31 -4.03 7.84
C SER A 192 10.24 -3.07 7.32
N VAL A 193 9.13 -3.60 6.79
CA VAL A 193 7.93 -2.79 6.61
C VAL A 193 7.22 -2.76 7.96
N GLN A 194 7.28 -1.61 8.65
CA GLN A 194 6.34 -1.33 9.74
C GLN A 194 4.93 -1.51 9.14
N SER A 195 4.16 -2.45 9.70
CA SER A 195 2.74 -2.57 9.37
C SER A 195 2.12 -1.22 9.69
N SER A 196 1.87 -0.43 8.65
CA SER A 196 0.98 0.70 8.77
C SER A 196 -0.43 0.10 8.83
N THR A 197 -0.83 -0.33 10.02
CA THR A 197 -2.23 -0.10 10.44
C THR A 197 -2.38 1.40 10.69
N ASP A 198 -2.02 2.22 9.70
CA ASP A 198 -2.50 3.58 9.64
C ASP A 198 -3.81 3.49 8.90
N ASN A 199 -4.88 3.44 9.68
CA ASN A 199 -6.17 3.98 9.27
C ASN A 199 -5.98 5.48 9.00
N SER A 200 -5.30 5.77 7.89
CA SER A 200 -4.93 7.11 7.46
C SER A 200 -6.17 7.73 6.82
N SER A 201 -6.93 8.44 7.63
CA SER A 201 -7.81 9.55 7.18
C SER A 201 -8.52 10.24 8.34
N SER A 202 -8.83 9.56 9.45
CA SER A 202 -9.73 10.13 10.45
C SER A 202 -9.02 10.93 11.57
N TRP A 203 -7.91 10.43 12.13
CA TRP A 203 -7.28 11.08 13.29
C TRP A 203 -6.31 12.21 12.91
N ARG A 204 -5.58 12.12 11.80
CA ARG A 204 -4.67 13.19 11.34
C ARG A 204 -5.44 14.47 11.00
N VAL A 205 -6.63 14.33 10.40
CA VAL A 205 -7.56 15.44 10.17
C VAL A 205 -8.07 16.00 11.50
N ALA A 206 -8.44 15.14 12.46
CA ALA A 206 -8.88 15.59 13.79
C ALA A 206 -7.79 16.40 14.54
N VAL A 207 -6.52 15.99 14.47
CA VAL A 207 -5.40 16.70 15.10
C VAL A 207 -5.14 18.05 14.42
N ILE A 208 -5.20 18.12 13.08
CA ILE A 208 -5.05 19.38 12.34
C ILE A 208 -6.19 20.35 12.67
N VAL A 209 -7.43 19.86 12.70
CA VAL A 209 -8.61 20.69 13.03
C VAL A 209 -8.53 21.21 14.46
N LEU A 210 -8.12 20.37 15.42
CA LEU A 210 -7.96 20.79 16.82
C LEU A 210 -6.85 21.84 16.98
N GLY A 211 -5.72 21.66 16.29
CA GLY A 211 -4.62 22.62 16.29
C GLY A 211 -5.00 23.97 15.69
N VAL A 212 -5.71 23.99 14.56
CA VAL A 212 -6.18 25.24 13.93
C VAL A 212 -7.22 25.93 14.82
N LEU A 213 -8.16 25.19 15.43
CA LEU A 213 -9.17 25.75 16.32
C LEU A 213 -8.52 26.44 17.55
N LEU A 214 -7.55 25.78 18.19
CA LEU A 214 -6.82 26.33 19.33
C LEU A 214 -5.96 27.54 18.93
N GLY A 215 -5.33 27.50 17.75
CA GLY A 215 -4.56 28.62 17.21
C GLY A 215 -5.42 29.85 16.96
N VAL A 216 -6.58 29.69 16.32
CA VAL A 216 -7.53 30.79 16.07
C VAL A 216 -8.05 31.37 17.39
N ALA A 217 -8.38 30.53 18.36
CA ALA A 217 -8.82 30.99 19.68
C ALA A 217 -7.75 31.84 20.39
N LEU A 218 -6.48 31.41 20.36
CA LEU A 218 -5.36 32.16 20.94
C LEU A 218 -5.16 33.53 20.27
N VAL A 219 -5.27 33.61 18.95
CA VAL A 219 -5.16 34.87 18.20
C VAL A 219 -6.29 35.83 18.56
N LEU A 220 -7.54 35.34 18.67
CA LEU A 220 -8.68 36.16 19.06
C LEU A 220 -8.56 36.69 20.49
N ILE A 221 -8.09 35.85 21.43
CA ILE A 221 -7.83 36.28 22.81
C ILE A 221 -6.75 37.37 22.84
N PHE A 222 -5.65 37.19 22.10
CA PHE A 222 -4.58 38.18 22.04
C PHE A 222 -5.06 39.51 21.46
N LEU A 223 -5.86 39.48 20.39
CA LEU A 223 -6.46 40.69 19.81
C LEU A 223 -7.42 41.39 20.80
N ALA A 224 -8.23 40.63 21.54
CA ALA A 224 -9.10 41.18 22.58
C ALA A 224 -8.30 41.84 23.71
N ILE A 225 -7.17 41.25 24.13
CA ILE A 225 -6.26 41.84 25.13
C ILE A 225 -5.64 43.13 24.59
N LEU A 226 -5.15 43.13 23.36
CA LEU A 226 -4.59 44.34 22.74
C LEU A 226 -5.63 45.45 22.61
N PHE A 227 -6.85 45.11 22.21
CA PHE A 227 -7.97 46.05 22.13
C PHE A 227 -8.32 46.62 23.51
N TYR A 228 -8.39 45.76 24.52
CA TYR A 228 -8.62 46.18 25.91
C TYR A 228 -7.53 47.15 26.41
N ILE A 229 -6.25 46.86 26.14
CA ILE A 229 -5.14 47.76 26.49
C ILE A 229 -5.24 49.07 25.72
N TYR A 230 -5.58 49.04 24.43
CA TYR A 230 -5.74 50.23 23.60
C TYR A 230 -6.84 51.15 24.13
N VAL A 231 -8.03 50.60 24.42
CA VAL A 231 -9.15 51.36 24.98
C VAL A 231 -8.78 51.92 26.35
N ARG A 232 -8.17 51.10 27.22
CA ARG A 232 -7.74 51.56 28.56
C ARG A 232 -6.70 52.69 28.47
N ARG A 233 -5.74 52.62 27.53
CA ARG A 233 -4.78 53.71 27.30
C ARG A 233 -5.46 54.97 26.75
N ARG A 234 -6.43 54.83 25.84
CA ARG A 234 -7.15 55.96 25.28
C ARG A 234 -8.03 56.66 26.31
N SER A 235 -8.69 55.91 27.20
CA SER A 235 -9.44 56.47 28.33
C SER A 235 -8.55 57.10 29.41
N GLY A 236 -7.27 56.69 29.49
CA GLY A 236 -6.28 57.31 30.38
C GLY A 236 -5.65 58.60 29.84
N MET A 237 -5.82 58.93 28.54
CA MET A 237 -5.28 60.15 27.95
C MET A 237 -6.21 61.38 28.07
N GLU A 238 -7.45 61.21 28.53
CA GLU A 238 -8.37 62.33 28.78
C GLU A 238 -8.15 63.04 30.14
N PHE A 239 -7.24 62.55 31.00
CA PHE A 239 -7.08 63.06 32.38
C PHE A 239 -5.75 63.78 32.68
N SER A 240 -4.95 64.18 31.68
CA SER A 240 -3.66 64.87 31.96
C SER A 240 -3.34 66.10 31.11
N THR A 241 -4.34 66.73 30.50
CA THR A 241 -4.22 68.11 30.00
C THR A 241 -5.38 68.98 30.47
N VAL A 242 -5.58 69.02 31.79
CA VAL A 242 -6.14 70.19 32.48
C VAL A 242 -5.35 70.30 33.80
N TYR A 243 -4.91 71.51 34.13
CA TYR A 243 -4.15 71.95 35.32
C TYR A 243 -2.62 72.00 35.22
N SER A 244 -2.10 73.13 34.73
CA SER A 244 -1.21 73.98 35.52
C SER A 244 -1.27 75.42 35.00
N TRP A 245 -1.54 76.35 35.93
CA TRP A 245 -1.46 77.80 35.80
C TRP A 245 -0.02 78.27 35.61
#